data_AF-A0A1T4NXG6-F1
#
_entry.id   AF-A0A1T4NXG6-F1
#
_cell.length_a   1.000
_cell.length_b   1.000
_cell.length_c   1.000
_cell.angle_alpha   90.00
_cell.angle_beta   90.00
_cell.angle_gamma   90.00
#
_symmetry.space_group_name_H-M   'P 1'
#
loop_
_entity.id
_entity.type
_entity.pdbx_description
1 polymer ?
#
loop_
_entity_poly.entity_id
_entity_poly.type
_entity_poly.pdbx_seq_one_letter_code
_entity_poly.pdbx_strand_id
1 'polypeptide(L)'
;MNKKLMALCGILVGIAVVLGVVSNKINQESATIKKIPVLESKRDEITENIGTAVYIYMPNDNRFKLTKTAFDIKDTSTREAILKEVSQGVIDKLMEKGVLSKDEKYESTGYLDGKDLYLDLSSNIFAQAKSAKEEVLIIYSFVNTFCGIDGIDRVKFIIDGRTGKRVNFINIDGFYKANMVI
;
A
#
# COMPACT_ATOMS: atom_id res chain seq x y z
N MET A 1 5.89 36.61 -49.97
CA MET A 1 5.35 36.09 -48.69
C MET A 1 5.04 37.27 -47.77
N ASN A 2 3.80 37.38 -47.25
CA ASN A 2 3.33 38.55 -46.49
C ASN A 2 4.02 38.62 -45.11
N LYS A 3 4.52 39.79 -44.70
CA LYS A 3 5.21 39.98 -43.39
C LYS A 3 4.36 39.50 -42.20
N LYS A 4 3.03 39.63 -42.29
CA LYS A 4 2.07 39.11 -41.29
C LYS A 4 2.02 37.58 -41.23
N LEU A 5 2.13 36.92 -42.39
CA LEU A 5 2.15 35.45 -42.48
C LEU A 5 3.45 34.88 -41.90
N MET A 6 4.57 35.58 -42.12
CA MET A 6 5.89 35.21 -41.59
C MET A 6 5.94 35.32 -40.05
N ALA A 7 5.32 36.38 -39.49
CA ALA A 7 5.18 36.55 -38.05
C ALA A 7 4.30 35.46 -37.41
N LEU A 8 3.19 35.08 -38.07
CA LEU A 8 2.30 34.02 -37.59
C LEU A 8 3.01 32.65 -37.57
N CYS A 9 3.79 32.34 -38.60
CA CYS A 9 4.62 31.14 -38.63
C CYS A 9 5.68 31.13 -37.52
N GLY A 10 6.30 32.27 -37.23
CA GLY A 10 7.27 32.39 -36.13
C GLY A 10 6.64 32.10 -34.76
N ILE A 11 5.42 32.58 -34.51
CA ILE A 11 4.70 32.33 -33.26
C ILE A 11 4.31 30.85 -33.14
N LEU A 12 3.84 30.22 -34.23
CA LEU A 12 3.47 28.81 -34.24
C LEU A 12 4.67 27.89 -33.99
N VAL A 13 5.84 28.21 -34.56
CA VAL A 13 7.08 27.47 -34.29
C VAL A 13 7.51 27.64 -32.83
N GLY A 14 7.40 28.85 -32.27
CA GLY A 14 7.70 29.10 -30.86
C GLY A 14 6.83 28.27 -29.91
N ILE A 15 5.52 28.21 -30.16
CA ILE A 15 4.58 27.40 -29.36
C ILE A 15 4.91 25.90 -29.49
N ALA A 16 5.22 25.42 -30.69
CA ALA A 16 5.59 24.02 -30.91
C ALA A 16 6.88 23.63 -30.16
N VAL A 17 7.88 24.54 -30.11
CA VAL A 17 9.11 24.32 -29.33
C VAL A 17 8.82 24.26 -27.83
N VAL A 18 8.00 25.18 -27.30
CA VAL A 18 7.63 25.18 -25.87
C VAL A 18 6.87 23.90 -25.49
N LEU A 19 5.89 23.49 -26.30
CA LEU A 19 5.15 22.24 -26.09
C LEU A 19 6.07 21.02 -26.16
N GLY A 20 7.01 20.99 -27.12
CA GLY A 20 8.00 19.91 -27.23
C GLY A 20 8.90 19.80 -25.99
N VAL A 21 9.35 20.93 -25.44
CA VAL A 21 10.17 20.94 -24.21
C VAL A 21 9.37 20.47 -22.99
N VAL A 22 8.11 20.89 -22.86
CA VAL A 22 7.22 20.44 -21.77
C VAL A 22 6.93 18.95 -21.88
N SER A 23 6.59 18.44 -23.06
CA SER A 23 6.42 17.00 -23.29
C SER A 23 7.68 16.21 -22.98
N ASN A 24 8.86 16.72 -23.34
CA ASN A 24 10.13 16.05 -23.02
C ASN A 24 10.41 15.99 -21.51
N LYS A 25 10.01 17.01 -20.75
CA LYS A 25 10.16 17.06 -19.28
C LYS A 25 9.23 16.07 -18.57
N ILE A 26 7.97 15.96 -19.04
CA ILE A 26 6.99 14.97 -18.55
C ILE A 26 7.43 13.53 -18.89
N ASN A 27 8.05 13.33 -20.05
CA ASN A 27 8.62 12.04 -20.45
C ASN A 27 9.86 11.67 -19.60
N GLN A 28 10.65 12.64 -19.14
CA GLN A 28 11.76 12.37 -18.21
C GLN A 28 11.29 11.99 -16.80
N GLU A 29 10.25 12.62 -16.25
CA GLU A 29 9.70 12.22 -14.94
C GLU A 29 9.06 10.83 -14.98
N SER A 30 8.47 10.45 -16.12
CA SER A 30 7.93 9.09 -16.36
C SER A 30 9.03 8.03 -16.58
N ALA A 31 10.25 8.44 -16.92
CA ALA A 31 11.40 7.55 -17.13
C ALA A 31 12.09 7.13 -15.82
N THR A 32 11.69 7.66 -14.66
CA THR A 32 12.12 7.21 -13.32
C THR A 32 11.17 6.22 -12.65
N ILE A 33 10.32 5.51 -13.40
CA ILE A 33 9.81 4.23 -12.90
C ILE A 33 10.97 3.25 -12.96
N LYS A 34 11.66 3.05 -11.83
CA LYS A 34 12.53 1.89 -11.65
C LYS A 34 11.65 0.67 -11.92
N LYS A 35 11.88 0.03 -13.06
CA LYS A 35 11.29 -1.25 -13.43
C LYS A 35 11.54 -2.19 -12.26
N ILE A 36 10.47 -2.59 -11.56
CA ILE A 36 10.55 -3.59 -10.50
C ILE A 36 11.21 -4.81 -11.16
N PRO A 37 12.34 -5.32 -10.65
CA PRO A 37 12.87 -6.57 -11.15
C PRO A 37 11.77 -7.61 -10.94
N VAL A 38 11.28 -8.18 -12.04
CA VAL A 38 10.54 -9.44 -11.96
C VAL A 38 11.54 -10.45 -11.47
N LEU A 39 11.63 -10.58 -10.14
CA LEU A 39 12.33 -11.66 -9.49
C LEU A 39 11.49 -12.89 -9.81
N GLU A 40 11.98 -13.70 -10.75
CA GLU A 40 11.58 -15.10 -10.80
C GLU A 40 11.73 -15.63 -9.38
N SER A 41 10.60 -15.93 -8.74
CA SER A 41 10.60 -16.48 -7.41
C SER A 41 11.35 -17.80 -7.48
N LYS A 42 12.57 -17.80 -6.97
CA LYS A 42 13.20 -19.02 -6.51
C LYS A 42 12.23 -19.60 -5.49
N ARG A 43 11.57 -20.69 -5.87
CA ARG A 43 10.77 -21.53 -4.99
C ARG A 43 11.74 -22.16 -3.99
N ASP A 44 12.16 -21.38 -3.01
CA ASP A 44 12.79 -21.92 -1.82
C ASP A 44 11.64 -22.48 -0.98
N GLU A 45 11.45 -23.81 -1.09
CA GLU A 45 10.68 -24.59 -0.14
C GLU A 45 11.31 -24.40 1.25
N ILE A 46 10.78 -23.45 2.03
CA ILE A 46 11.12 -23.30 3.44
C ILE A 46 9.83 -23.42 4.23
N THR A 47 9.52 -24.66 4.58
CA THR A 47 8.64 -25.05 5.68
C THR A 47 9.30 -24.71 7.01
N GLU A 48 9.38 -23.42 7.34
CA GLU A 48 9.65 -23.00 8.73
C GLU A 48 8.34 -22.60 9.40
N ASN A 49 7.99 -23.42 10.40
CA ASN A 49 6.85 -23.35 11.28
C ASN A 49 6.35 -21.92 11.56
N ILE A 50 5.23 -21.55 10.95
CA ILE A 50 4.46 -20.38 11.36
C ILE A 50 3.79 -20.77 12.68
N GLY A 51 4.46 -20.44 13.78
CA GLY A 51 4.03 -20.72 15.15
C GLY A 51 2.73 -20.00 15.51
N THR A 52 1.60 -20.66 15.24
CA THR A 52 0.52 -20.99 16.19
C THR A 52 -0.18 -19.91 17.05
N ALA A 53 -0.26 -18.64 16.64
CA ALA A 53 -1.44 -17.78 16.91
C ALA A 53 -1.31 -16.43 16.18
N VAL A 54 -2.10 -16.22 15.13
CA VAL A 54 -2.23 -14.89 14.52
C VAL A 54 -3.32 -14.12 15.25
N TYR A 55 -3.03 -12.86 15.54
CA TYR A 55 -4.01 -11.94 16.10
C TYR A 55 -4.29 -10.82 15.11
N ILE A 56 -5.57 -10.59 14.80
CA ILE A 56 -5.97 -9.41 14.04
C ILE A 56 -6.18 -8.26 15.01
N TYR A 57 -5.46 -7.17 14.76
CA TYR A 57 -5.64 -5.89 15.45
C TYR A 57 -6.66 -5.04 14.70
N MET A 58 -7.58 -4.45 15.45
CA MET A 58 -8.64 -3.58 14.91
C MET A 58 -8.97 -2.46 15.90
N PRO A 59 -9.48 -1.31 15.43
CA PRO A 59 -9.93 -0.25 16.31
C PRO A 59 -11.01 -0.77 17.28
N ASN A 60 -10.89 -0.37 18.54
CA ASN A 60 -11.94 -0.59 19.51
C ASN A 60 -13.16 0.31 19.22
N ASP A 61 -14.26 0.08 19.93
CA ASP A 61 -15.56 0.70 19.61
C ASP A 61 -15.53 2.23 19.71
N ASN A 62 -14.65 2.79 20.54
CA ASN A 62 -14.47 4.24 20.67
C ASN A 62 -13.41 4.83 19.71
N ARG A 63 -12.75 4.00 18.89
CA ARG A 63 -11.69 4.40 17.94
C ARG A 63 -10.57 5.23 18.57
N PHE A 64 -10.20 4.87 19.80
CA PHE A 64 -9.03 5.45 20.47
C PHE A 64 -7.82 4.54 20.48
N LYS A 65 -8.04 3.22 20.45
CA LYS A 65 -6.97 2.24 20.56
C LYS A 65 -7.21 1.02 19.68
N LEU A 66 -6.17 0.24 19.44
CA LEU A 66 -6.31 -1.10 18.89
C LEU A 66 -6.65 -2.14 19.97
N THR A 67 -7.49 -3.08 19.59
CA THR A 67 -7.78 -4.32 20.31
C THR A 67 -7.51 -5.49 19.38
N LYS A 68 -7.30 -6.69 19.92
CA LYS A 68 -6.96 -7.86 19.11
C LYS A 68 -7.88 -9.04 19.37
N THR A 69 -8.11 -9.83 18.32
CA THR A 69 -8.81 -11.13 18.41
C THR A 69 -7.94 -12.22 17.81
N ALA A 70 -8.06 -13.44 18.32
CA ALA A 70 -7.45 -14.60 17.67
C ALA A 70 -8.00 -14.76 16.26
N PHE A 71 -7.13 -15.19 15.34
CA PHE A 71 -7.46 -15.45 13.94
C PHE A 71 -6.91 -16.81 13.52
N ASP A 72 -7.82 -17.67 13.08
CA ASP A 72 -7.49 -19.01 12.61
C ASP A 72 -7.21 -18.95 11.10
N ILE A 73 -5.95 -19.19 10.73
CA ILE A 73 -5.53 -19.31 9.34
C ILE A 73 -5.95 -20.69 8.82
N LYS A 74 -6.70 -20.70 7.72
CA LYS A 74 -7.21 -21.92 7.09
C LYS A 74 -6.30 -22.42 5.98
N ASP A 75 -5.76 -21.51 5.18
CA ASP A 75 -4.88 -21.79 4.06
C ASP A 75 -3.43 -21.51 4.42
N THR A 76 -2.72 -22.59 4.74
CA THR A 76 -1.28 -22.57 5.04
C THR A 76 -0.44 -23.13 3.90
N SER A 77 -1.01 -23.26 2.69
CA SER A 77 -0.37 -23.93 1.55
C SER A 77 0.88 -23.21 1.06
N THR A 78 0.84 -21.87 1.03
CA THR A 78 1.99 -21.02 0.69
C THR A 78 2.03 -19.78 1.58
N ARG A 79 3.18 -19.13 1.62
CA ARG A 79 3.34 -17.89 2.38
C ARG A 79 2.46 -16.77 1.82
N GLU A 80 2.32 -16.68 0.51
CA GLU A 80 1.44 -15.73 -0.17
C GLU A 80 -0.04 -15.99 0.17
N ALA A 81 -0.45 -17.25 0.25
CA ALA A 81 -1.80 -17.61 0.66
C ALA A 81 -2.10 -17.13 2.09
N ILE A 82 -1.16 -17.31 3.01
CA ILE A 82 -1.27 -16.84 4.39
C ILE A 82 -1.33 -15.32 4.45
N LEU A 83 -0.43 -14.61 3.76
CA LEU A 83 -0.44 -13.14 3.73
C LEU A 83 -1.76 -12.59 3.18
N LYS A 84 -2.30 -13.24 2.14
CA LYS A 84 -3.59 -12.88 1.55
C LYS A 84 -4.74 -13.14 2.52
N GLU A 85 -4.78 -14.31 3.15
CA GLU A 85 -5.83 -14.66 4.11
C GLU A 85 -5.82 -13.72 5.32
N VAL A 86 -4.64 -13.44 5.89
CA VAL A 86 -4.49 -12.50 7.00
C VAL A 86 -4.90 -11.09 6.59
N SER A 87 -4.48 -10.61 5.42
CA SER A 87 -4.93 -9.31 4.89
C SER A 87 -6.44 -9.21 4.83
N GLN A 88 -7.08 -10.25 4.28
CA GLN A 88 -8.53 -10.31 4.16
C GLN A 88 -9.19 -10.31 5.53
N GLY A 89 -8.64 -11.06 6.49
CA GLY A 89 -9.11 -11.05 7.87
C GLY A 89 -9.06 -9.65 8.50
N VAL A 90 -7.98 -8.89 8.30
CA VAL A 90 -7.90 -7.49 8.77
C VAL A 90 -9.00 -6.65 8.13
N ILE A 91 -9.15 -6.71 6.81
CA ILE A 91 -10.17 -5.96 6.06
C ILE A 91 -11.58 -6.30 6.57
N ASP A 92 -11.89 -7.59 6.74
CA ASP A 92 -13.17 -8.06 7.25
C ASP A 92 -13.47 -7.51 8.65
N LYS A 93 -12.48 -7.52 9.55
CA LYS A 93 -12.62 -6.94 10.88
C LYS A 93 -12.78 -5.42 10.86
N LEU A 94 -12.11 -4.72 9.95
CA LEU A 94 -12.32 -3.29 9.77
C LEU A 94 -13.73 -2.98 9.23
N MET A 95 -14.28 -3.81 8.33
CA MET A 95 -15.68 -3.69 7.87
C MET A 95 -16.68 -4.01 8.98
N GLU A 96 -16.43 -5.04 9.80
CA GLU A 96 -17.25 -5.37 10.97
C GLU A 96 -17.31 -4.20 11.97
N LYS A 97 -16.20 -3.50 12.17
CA LYS A 97 -16.09 -2.30 13.02
C LYS A 97 -16.59 -1.01 12.36
N GLY A 98 -17.10 -1.08 11.13
CA GLY A 98 -17.57 0.07 10.37
C GLY A 98 -16.49 1.10 10.07
N VAL A 99 -15.22 0.68 10.07
CA VAL A 99 -14.06 1.50 9.68
C VAL A 99 -13.94 1.52 8.16
N LEU A 100 -14.23 0.39 7.52
CA LEU A 100 -14.37 0.22 6.08
C LEU A 100 -15.85 -0.01 5.71
N SER A 101 -16.19 0.26 4.45
CA SER A 101 -17.56 0.09 3.93
C SER A 101 -17.75 -1.36 3.52
N LYS A 102 -18.94 -1.90 3.74
CA LYS A 102 -19.31 -3.24 3.26
C LYS A 102 -19.68 -3.27 1.77
N ASP A 103 -19.93 -2.10 1.18
CA ASP A 103 -20.37 -1.96 -0.21
C ASP A 103 -19.19 -1.79 -1.18
N GLU A 104 -17.97 -1.70 -0.66
CA GLU A 104 -16.76 -1.56 -1.46
C GLU A 104 -15.98 -2.88 -1.53
N LYS A 105 -15.26 -3.05 -2.63
CA LYS A 105 -14.27 -4.12 -2.76
C LYS A 105 -12.90 -3.56 -2.41
N TYR A 106 -12.19 -4.26 -1.54
CA TYR A 106 -10.81 -3.97 -1.19
C TYR A 106 -9.90 -5.05 -1.74
N GLU A 107 -8.72 -4.66 -2.20
CA GLU A 107 -7.71 -5.58 -2.69
C GLU A 107 -6.44 -5.45 -1.85
N SER A 108 -5.82 -6.60 -1.58
CA SER A 108 -4.55 -6.67 -0.89
C SER A 108 -3.69 -7.75 -1.53
N THR A 109 -2.42 -7.42 -1.75
CA THR A 109 -1.38 -8.39 -2.07
C THR A 109 -0.13 -8.07 -1.26
N GLY A 110 0.73 -9.05 -1.06
CA GLY A 110 1.97 -8.80 -0.35
C GLY A 110 3.03 -9.85 -0.63
N TYR A 111 4.28 -9.46 -0.44
CA TYR A 111 5.44 -10.33 -0.55
C TYR A 111 6.49 -9.92 0.49
N LEU A 112 7.42 -10.84 0.74
CA LEU A 112 8.52 -10.60 1.67
C LEU A 112 9.84 -10.46 0.94
N ASP A 113 10.66 -9.54 1.43
CA ASP A 113 12.09 -9.47 1.17
C ASP A 113 12.81 -9.67 2.49
N GLY A 114 13.33 -10.88 2.72
CA GLY A 114 13.78 -11.30 4.05
C GLY A 114 12.64 -11.23 5.07
N LYS A 115 12.76 -10.35 6.06
CA LYS A 115 11.76 -10.14 7.13
C LYS A 115 10.87 -8.90 6.91
N ASP A 116 11.03 -8.24 5.76
CA ASP A 116 10.33 -7.01 5.43
C ASP A 116 9.12 -7.31 4.56
N LEU A 117 7.92 -7.03 5.06
CA LEU A 117 6.68 -7.20 4.30
C LEU A 117 6.42 -5.96 3.46
N TYR A 118 6.29 -6.15 2.16
CA TYR A 118 5.74 -5.15 1.25
C TYR A 118 4.26 -5.48 1.04
N LEU A 119 3.39 -4.61 1.52
CA LEU A 119 1.94 -4.79 1.49
C LEU A 119 1.33 -3.77 0.54
N ASP A 120 0.80 -4.25 -0.58
CA ASP A 120 0.06 -3.44 -1.54
C ASP A 120 -1.43 -3.47 -1.23
N LEU A 121 -2.00 -2.30 -1.00
CA LEU A 121 -3.39 -2.09 -0.61
C LEU A 121 -4.10 -1.22 -1.62
N SER A 122 -5.37 -1.53 -1.89
CA SER A 122 -6.21 -0.66 -2.68
C SER A 122 -6.41 0.68 -1.97
N SER A 123 -6.28 1.80 -2.70
CA SER A 123 -6.32 3.15 -2.09
C SER A 123 -7.61 3.46 -1.34
N ASN A 124 -8.73 2.82 -1.70
CA ASN A 124 -10.02 2.99 -1.03
C ASN A 124 -10.05 2.48 0.42
N ILE A 125 -9.06 1.68 0.87
CA ILE A 125 -8.91 1.33 2.29
C ILE A 125 -8.79 2.58 3.18
N PHE A 126 -8.24 3.67 2.65
CA PHE A 126 -8.07 4.90 3.42
C PHE A 126 -9.18 5.92 3.16
N ALA A 127 -10.11 5.67 2.23
CA ALA A 127 -11.09 6.66 1.79
C ALA A 127 -12.03 7.18 2.90
N GLN A 128 -12.31 6.34 3.90
CA GLN A 128 -13.23 6.67 5.00
C GLN A 128 -12.56 7.25 6.24
N ALA A 129 -11.23 7.30 6.29
CA ALA A 129 -10.53 7.92 7.39
C ALA A 129 -10.83 9.43 7.42
N LYS A 130 -11.43 9.93 8.50
CA LYS A 130 -11.80 11.35 8.64
C LYS A 130 -10.75 12.17 9.37
N SER A 131 -9.72 11.51 9.90
CA SER A 131 -8.63 12.15 10.64
C SER A 131 -7.34 11.35 10.53
N ALA A 132 -6.22 12.02 10.81
CA ALA A 132 -4.91 11.40 10.94
C ALA A 132 -4.92 10.24 11.96
N LYS A 133 -5.66 10.38 13.05
CA LYS A 133 -5.77 9.35 14.08
C LYS A 133 -6.48 8.10 13.57
N GLU A 134 -7.60 8.25 12.87
CA GLU A 134 -8.30 7.10 12.28
C GLU A 134 -7.43 6.40 11.22
N GLU A 135 -6.71 7.17 10.41
CA GLU A 135 -5.80 6.62 9.41
C GLU A 135 -4.62 5.87 10.05
N VAL A 136 -4.05 6.40 11.15
CA VAL A 136 -3.05 5.70 11.97
C VAL A 136 -3.60 4.38 12.50
N LEU A 137 -4.84 4.35 13.01
CA LEU A 137 -5.44 3.11 13.49
C LEU A 137 -5.61 2.08 12.37
N ILE A 138 -5.98 2.48 11.15
CA ILE A 138 -6.04 1.59 10.00
C ILE A 138 -4.64 1.05 9.67
N ILE A 139 -3.65 1.93 9.54
CA ILE A 139 -2.24 1.54 9.28
C ILE A 139 -1.78 0.50 10.31
N TYR A 140 -1.95 0.79 11.60
CA TYR A 140 -1.46 -0.09 12.66
C TYR A 140 -2.32 -1.35 12.86
N SER A 141 -3.55 -1.40 12.33
CA SER A 141 -4.32 -2.65 12.23
C SER A 141 -3.59 -3.67 11.35
N PHE A 142 -3.05 -3.23 10.21
CA PHE A 142 -2.21 -4.08 9.36
C PHE A 142 -0.83 -4.32 9.97
N VAL A 143 -0.14 -3.28 10.42
CA VAL A 143 1.25 -3.39 10.93
C VAL A 143 1.32 -4.32 12.14
N ASN A 144 0.47 -4.12 13.15
CA ASN A 144 0.51 -4.94 14.37
C ASN A 144 0.07 -6.39 14.11
N THR A 145 -0.86 -6.60 13.17
CA THR A 145 -1.26 -7.95 12.76
C THR A 145 -0.10 -8.68 12.09
N PHE A 146 0.52 -8.07 11.07
CA PHE A 146 1.59 -8.72 10.32
C PHE A 146 2.88 -8.89 11.12
N CYS A 147 3.28 -7.88 11.90
CA CYS A 147 4.47 -8.01 12.77
C CYS A 147 4.24 -8.98 13.94
N GLY A 148 3.01 -9.44 14.16
CA GLY A 148 2.70 -10.53 15.10
C GLY A 148 2.94 -11.92 14.50
N ILE A 149 3.19 -12.03 13.20
CA ILE A 149 3.51 -13.28 12.51
C ILE A 149 5.02 -13.47 12.55
N ASP A 150 5.46 -14.68 12.90
CA ASP A 150 6.88 -14.98 12.94
C ASP A 150 7.56 -14.79 11.57
N GLY A 151 8.76 -14.21 11.61
CA GLY A 151 9.51 -13.84 10.41
C GLY A 151 9.03 -12.57 9.70
N ILE A 152 8.20 -11.73 10.31
CA ILE A 152 7.87 -10.39 9.79
C ILE A 152 8.22 -9.32 10.83
N ASP A 153 9.24 -8.50 10.56
CA ASP A 153 9.75 -7.50 11.51
C ASP A 153 9.13 -6.10 11.28
N ARG A 154 8.80 -5.79 10.02
CA ARG A 154 8.30 -4.48 9.61
C ARG A 154 7.50 -4.55 8.30
N VAL A 155 6.63 -3.56 8.10
CA VAL A 155 5.74 -3.44 6.94
C VAL A 155 6.03 -2.15 6.19
N LYS A 156 6.11 -2.24 4.86
CA LYS A 156 6.17 -1.12 3.91
C LYS A 156 4.90 -1.13 3.07
N PHE A 157 4.20 -0.02 3.05
CA PHE A 157 2.98 0.11 2.26
C PHE A 157 3.27 0.48 0.81
N ILE A 158 2.56 -0.18 -0.09
CA ILE A 158 2.40 0.14 -1.50
C ILE A 158 0.89 0.40 -1.68
N ILE A 159 0.52 1.37 -2.52
CA ILE A 159 -0.88 1.72 -2.76
C ILE A 159 -1.15 1.66 -4.25
N ASP A 160 -2.09 0.80 -4.65
CA ASP A 160 -2.43 0.54 -6.05
C ASP A 160 -1.17 0.28 -6.91
N GLY A 161 -0.23 -0.53 -6.40
CA GLY A 161 1.02 -0.86 -7.07
C GLY A 161 2.07 0.25 -7.09
N ARG A 162 1.84 1.37 -6.39
CA ARG A 162 2.75 2.54 -6.36
C ARG A 162 3.27 2.81 -4.96
N THR A 163 4.57 3.04 -4.85
CA THR A 163 5.17 3.57 -3.63
C THR A 163 4.80 5.04 -3.50
N GLY A 164 3.96 5.38 -2.51
CA GLY A 164 3.54 6.75 -2.22
C GLY A 164 4.33 7.37 -1.08
N LYS A 165 4.38 8.71 -1.06
CA LYS A 165 4.88 9.44 0.13
C LYS A 165 3.81 9.59 1.21
N ARG A 166 2.53 9.58 0.84
CA ARG A 166 1.42 9.87 1.76
C ARG A 166 0.12 9.24 1.24
N VAL A 167 -0.74 8.83 2.16
CA VAL A 167 -2.18 8.62 1.92
C VAL A 167 -2.91 9.95 2.20
N ASN A 168 -4.04 9.98 2.92
CA ASN A 168 -4.76 11.24 3.11
C ASN A 168 -4.03 12.18 4.08
N PHE A 169 -3.65 11.68 5.26
CA PHE A 169 -3.05 12.45 6.34
C PHE A 169 -1.64 11.98 6.71
N ILE A 170 -1.34 10.70 6.55
CA ILE A 170 -0.15 10.03 7.07
C ILE A 170 0.85 9.71 5.96
N ASN A 171 2.13 10.04 6.22
CA ASN A 171 3.24 9.72 5.34
C ASN A 171 3.54 8.22 5.42
N ILE A 172 3.56 7.52 4.28
CA ILE A 172 3.78 6.06 4.13
C ILE A 172 5.10 5.68 3.42
N ASP A 173 6.04 6.62 3.32
CA ASP A 173 7.35 6.38 2.71
C ASP A 173 8.30 5.57 3.61
N GLY A 174 7.95 5.36 4.87
CA GLY A 174 8.75 4.58 5.80
C GLY A 174 8.42 3.09 5.84
N PHE A 175 9.28 2.35 6.54
CA PHE A 175 8.90 1.07 7.13
C PHE A 175 8.25 1.32 8.50
N TYR A 176 7.22 0.54 8.79
CA TYR A 176 6.51 0.57 10.06
C TYR A 176 6.79 -0.69 10.85
N LYS A 177 7.03 -0.53 12.16
CA LYS A 177 7.16 -1.62 13.12
C LYS A 177 5.94 -1.67 14.02
N ALA A 178 5.70 -2.82 14.64
CA ALA A 178 4.65 -2.97 15.63
C ALA A 178 4.72 -1.85 16.68
N ASN A 179 3.55 -1.29 17.01
CA ASN A 179 3.40 -0.34 18.09
C ASN A 179 2.15 -0.69 18.91
N MET A 180 2.38 -1.26 20.09
CA MET A 180 1.32 -1.73 20.99
C MET A 180 0.69 -0.61 21.83
N VAL A 181 1.18 0.62 21.72
CA VAL A 181 0.68 1.80 22.45
C VAL A 181 -0.48 2.47 21.71
N ILE A 182 -0.60 2.20 20.40
CA ILE A 182 -1.66 2.68 19.52
C ILE A 182 -2.90 1.79 19.61
#